data_AF-A0A4S9YCR5-F1
#
_entry.id   AF-A0A4S9YCR5-F1
#
_cell.length_a   1.000
_cell.length_b   1.000
_cell.length_c   1.000
_cell.angle_alpha   90.00
_cell.angle_beta   90.00
_cell.angle_gamma   90.00
#
_symmetry.space_group_name_H-M   'P 1'
#
loop_
_entity.id
_entity.type
_entity.pdbx_description
1 polymer ?
#
loop_
_entity_poly.entity_id
_entity_poly.type
_entity_poly.pdbx_seq_one_letter_code
_entity_poly.pdbx_strand_id
1 'polypeptide(L)'
;DISLQKELQASVSAEPPKFPSLLLWDEKGLQSFEAITYSPEYYLTNCEIELLKQHSAELALQIAPGSVVVELGSGCLRKIKLLLDALEAQHKPVDYYALDLSHSELERTLTDISPSSFSYVRCHGLLGTYDDGLSWLQDPSLLDRPKCILSLGSTIGSSSISGAANFLSNFVEAVKCSTSQGMFIVGVDGCKDGDKVWHAYNDDKGCNYRFISNILQNANRCLEYDAFNPEEWTVRGQWNKEKSRHDQFLVPVRDVVVDGVKLKKGEGLFVVSSHKFDEDDQEKLWEDAGLQLQSCWRTEPHKYSLSVLSV
;
A
#
# COMPACT_ATOMS: atom_id res chain seq x y z
N ASP A 1 -8.68 19.46 1.65
CA ASP A 1 -8.85 19.10 0.22
C ASP A 1 -10.34 19.12 -0.12
N ILE A 2 -10.74 19.97 -1.07
CA ILE A 2 -12.15 20.16 -1.46
C ILE A 2 -12.72 18.90 -2.14
N SER A 3 -11.88 18.10 -2.81
CA SER A 3 -12.33 16.86 -3.45
C SER A 3 -12.76 15.83 -2.41
N LEU A 4 -11.93 15.63 -1.39
CA LEU A 4 -12.18 14.66 -0.33
C LEU A 4 -13.42 15.00 0.53
N GLN A 5 -13.69 16.29 0.76
CA GLN A 5 -14.92 16.74 1.43
C GLN A 5 -16.18 16.36 0.62
N LYS A 6 -16.16 16.59 -0.70
CA LYS A 6 -17.29 16.24 -1.58
C LYS A 6 -17.50 14.72 -1.65
N GLU A 7 -16.41 13.97 -1.76
CA GLU A 7 -16.46 12.50 -1.73
C GLU A 7 -17.04 11.99 -0.41
N LEU A 8 -16.62 12.56 0.73
CA LEU A 8 -17.14 12.19 2.05
C LEU A 8 -18.64 12.52 2.19
N GLN A 9 -19.12 13.66 1.70
CA GLN A 9 -20.55 13.96 1.72
C GLN A 9 -21.37 12.99 0.85
N ALA A 10 -20.84 12.62 -0.33
CA ALA A 10 -21.47 11.63 -1.20
C ALA A 10 -21.41 10.20 -0.62
N SER A 11 -20.35 9.90 0.15
CA SER A 11 -20.02 8.56 0.65
C SER A 11 -21.10 7.94 1.52
N VAL A 12 -21.71 8.75 2.39
CA VAL A 12 -22.71 8.32 3.36
C VAL A 12 -24.07 8.08 2.68
N SER A 13 -24.34 8.81 1.59
CA SER A 13 -25.57 8.70 0.80
C SER A 13 -25.49 7.67 -0.33
N ALA A 14 -24.32 7.08 -0.58
CA ALA A 14 -24.13 6.11 -1.66
C ALA A 14 -24.87 4.80 -1.39
N GLU A 15 -25.26 4.08 -2.45
CA GLU A 15 -25.85 2.74 -2.36
C GLU A 15 -24.95 1.73 -3.10
N PRO A 16 -24.18 0.88 -2.37
CA PRO A 16 -24.05 0.80 -0.91
C PRO A 16 -23.15 1.93 -0.33
N PRO A 17 -23.33 2.30 0.95
CA PRO A 17 -22.49 3.31 1.60
C PRO A 17 -21.01 2.88 1.68
N LYS A 18 -20.10 3.79 1.32
CA LYS A 18 -18.65 3.52 1.31
C LYS A 18 -17.86 4.75 1.67
N PHE A 19 -17.00 4.67 2.68
CA PHE A 19 -16.03 5.72 3.01
C PHE A 19 -14.89 5.83 1.98
N PRO A 20 -14.37 7.05 1.73
CA PRO A 20 -13.12 7.24 1.02
C PRO A 20 -11.96 6.66 1.84
N SER A 21 -11.30 5.61 1.33
CA SER A 21 -10.17 4.96 2.02
C SER A 21 -8.97 5.89 2.22
N LEU A 22 -8.86 6.98 1.45
CA LEU A 22 -7.82 8.00 1.61
C LEU A 22 -7.84 8.61 3.02
N LEU A 23 -9.00 8.64 3.68
CA LEU A 23 -9.15 9.13 5.05
C LEU A 23 -8.44 8.23 6.09
N LEU A 24 -8.01 7.03 5.74
CA LEU A 24 -7.19 6.17 6.60
C LEU A 24 -5.74 6.62 6.71
N TRP A 25 -5.26 7.48 5.79
CA TRP A 25 -3.83 7.70 5.58
C TRP A 25 -3.38 9.12 5.94
N ASP A 26 -4.00 9.73 6.96
CA ASP A 26 -3.38 10.86 7.63
C ASP A 26 -2.19 10.41 8.48
N GLU A 27 -1.45 11.37 9.06
CA GLU A 27 -0.29 11.08 9.92
C GLU A 27 -0.60 10.04 11.02
N LYS A 28 -1.72 10.18 11.74
CA LYS A 28 -2.11 9.21 12.79
C LYS A 28 -2.48 7.85 12.22
N GLY A 29 -3.13 7.83 11.06
CA GLY A 29 -3.47 6.62 10.33
C GLY A 29 -2.23 5.85 9.88
N LEU A 30 -1.24 6.53 9.33
CA LEU A 30 0.06 5.96 8.96
C LEU A 30 0.79 5.38 10.17
N GLN A 31 0.86 6.11 11.29
CA GLN A 31 1.44 5.60 12.54
C GLN A 31 0.68 4.39 13.11
N SER A 32 -0.66 4.40 13.00
CA SER A 32 -1.49 3.27 13.42
C SER A 32 -1.27 2.05 12.52
N PHE A 33 -1.13 2.26 11.21
CA PHE A 33 -0.80 1.19 10.28
C PHE A 33 0.61 0.63 10.53
N GLU A 34 1.59 1.49 10.81
CA GLU A 34 2.93 1.04 11.21
C GLU A 34 2.84 0.08 12.40
N ALA A 35 2.07 0.41 13.44
CA ALA A 35 1.88 -0.47 14.59
C ALA A 35 1.28 -1.85 14.22
N ILE A 36 0.36 -1.91 13.25
CA ILE A 36 -0.17 -3.17 12.70
C ILE A 36 0.96 -4.02 12.13
N THR A 37 1.93 -3.41 11.43
CA THR A 37 3.05 -4.14 10.82
C THR A 37 4.01 -4.80 11.81
N TYR A 38 3.88 -4.51 13.11
CA TYR A 38 4.60 -5.19 14.20
C TYR A 38 3.73 -6.20 14.95
N SER A 39 2.43 -6.31 14.62
CA SER A 39 1.53 -7.27 15.25
C SER A 39 1.88 -8.70 14.80
N PRO A 40 1.94 -9.68 15.73
CA PRO A 40 2.26 -11.06 15.37
C PRO A 40 1.20 -11.70 14.46
N GLU A 41 -0.05 -11.25 14.51
CA GLU A 41 -1.15 -11.72 13.68
C GLU A 41 -1.03 -11.22 12.22
N TYR A 42 -0.42 -10.04 12.01
CA TYR A 42 -0.26 -9.43 10.69
C TYR A 42 0.98 -9.97 9.97
N TYR A 43 0.89 -11.21 9.49
CA TYR A 43 2.01 -11.97 8.93
C TYR A 43 2.66 -11.33 7.67
N LEU A 44 1.91 -10.53 6.90
CA LEU A 44 2.32 -10.02 5.58
C LEU A 44 3.70 -9.35 5.64
N THR A 45 3.89 -8.47 6.63
CA THR A 45 5.14 -7.71 6.75
C THR A 45 6.33 -8.61 7.03
N ASN A 46 6.18 -9.61 7.91
CA ASN A 46 7.27 -10.51 8.23
C ASN A 46 7.59 -11.48 7.08
N CYS A 47 6.56 -11.92 6.34
CA CYS A 47 6.76 -12.72 5.12
C CYS A 47 7.53 -11.93 4.06
N GLU A 48 7.18 -10.67 3.83
CA GLU A 48 7.90 -9.82 2.88
C GLU A 48 9.34 -9.52 3.34
N ILE A 49 9.55 -9.25 4.63
CA ILE A 49 10.89 -9.08 5.22
C ILE A 49 11.74 -10.34 5.06
N GLU A 50 11.15 -11.53 5.24
CA GLU A 50 11.84 -12.80 5.03
C GLU A 50 12.36 -12.91 3.60
N LEU A 51 11.50 -12.66 2.60
CA LEU A 51 11.90 -12.70 1.19
C LEU A 51 12.96 -11.65 0.87
N LEU A 52 12.82 -10.42 1.37
CA LEU A 52 13.81 -9.36 1.17
C LEU A 52 15.15 -9.71 1.81
N LYS A 53 15.18 -10.33 3.00
CA LYS A 53 16.43 -10.78 3.63
C LYS A 53 17.12 -11.87 2.80
N GLN A 54 16.35 -12.78 2.23
CA GLN A 54 16.89 -13.91 1.44
C GLN A 54 17.35 -13.46 0.03
N HIS A 55 16.61 -12.53 -0.59
CA HIS A 55 16.74 -12.25 -2.03
C HIS A 55 17.14 -10.81 -2.37
N SER A 56 17.35 -9.91 -1.41
CA SER A 56 17.74 -8.50 -1.67
C SER A 56 18.99 -8.36 -2.56
N ALA A 57 20.00 -9.22 -2.38
CA ALA A 57 21.18 -9.20 -3.24
C ALA A 57 20.85 -9.56 -4.70
N GLU A 58 19.98 -10.55 -4.92
CA GLU A 58 19.52 -10.95 -6.26
C GLU A 58 18.64 -9.87 -6.90
N LEU A 59 17.72 -9.29 -6.13
CA LEU A 59 16.90 -8.15 -6.54
C LEU A 59 17.77 -6.95 -6.94
N ALA A 60 18.77 -6.62 -6.12
CA ALA A 60 19.69 -5.53 -6.38
C ALA A 60 20.47 -5.72 -7.69
N LEU A 61 20.79 -6.96 -8.09
CA LEU A 61 21.45 -7.23 -9.37
C LEU A 61 20.58 -6.84 -10.58
N GLN A 62 19.26 -7.00 -10.47
CA GLN A 62 18.30 -6.71 -11.55
C GLN A 62 18.06 -5.20 -11.77
N ILE A 63 18.28 -4.37 -10.75
CA ILE A 63 18.08 -2.91 -10.87
C ILE A 63 19.28 -2.29 -11.60
N ALA A 64 19.12 -1.58 -12.71
CA ALA A 64 20.27 -1.02 -13.42
C ALA A 64 21.02 0.08 -12.61
N PRO A 65 22.35 0.22 -12.72
CA PRO A 65 23.05 1.40 -12.20
C PRO A 65 22.48 2.71 -12.78
N GLY A 66 22.37 3.74 -11.96
CA GLY A 66 21.76 5.03 -12.32
C GLY A 66 20.24 5.07 -12.22
N SER A 67 19.61 3.97 -11.78
CA SER A 67 18.15 3.88 -11.70
C SER A 67 17.53 4.93 -10.79
N VAL A 68 16.35 5.39 -11.19
CA VAL A 68 15.35 6.00 -10.32
C VAL A 68 14.49 4.89 -9.76
N VAL A 69 14.55 4.66 -8.44
CA VAL A 69 13.77 3.63 -7.75
C VAL A 69 12.67 4.32 -6.96
N VAL A 70 11.40 4.13 -7.33
CA VAL A 70 10.26 4.77 -6.64
C VAL A 70 9.47 3.71 -5.88
N GLU A 71 9.33 3.88 -4.58
CA GLU A 71 8.44 3.06 -3.75
C GLU A 71 7.10 3.74 -3.56
N LEU A 72 6.04 3.08 -4.06
CA LEU A 72 4.67 3.55 -3.97
C LEU A 72 4.10 3.20 -2.59
N GLY A 73 3.86 4.20 -1.76
CA GLY A 73 3.32 4.01 -0.40
C GLY A 73 4.40 3.46 0.51
N SER A 74 5.43 4.27 0.74
CA SER A 74 6.67 3.84 1.39
C SER A 74 6.49 3.36 2.83
N GLY A 75 5.51 3.92 3.56
CA GLY A 75 5.22 3.55 4.93
C GLY A 75 6.47 3.52 5.81
N CYS A 76 6.62 2.50 6.66
CA CYS A 76 7.85 2.32 7.42
C CYS A 76 8.97 1.72 6.55
N LEU A 77 10.09 2.43 6.41
CA LEU A 77 11.20 2.05 5.52
C LEU A 77 12.02 0.83 6.00
N ARG A 78 11.54 0.12 7.03
CA ARG A 78 12.17 -1.08 7.60
C ARG A 78 12.36 -2.18 6.56
N LYS A 79 11.39 -2.35 5.66
CA LYS A 79 11.45 -3.37 4.61
C LYS A 79 12.44 -2.98 3.53
N ILE A 80 12.27 -1.78 2.98
CA ILE A 80 13.05 -1.33 1.84
C ILE A 80 14.53 -1.18 2.16
N LYS A 81 14.88 -0.86 3.42
CA LYS A 81 16.26 -0.80 3.88
C LYS A 81 17.08 -2.04 3.51
N LEU A 82 16.48 -3.24 3.52
CA LEU A 82 17.16 -4.47 3.12
C LEU A 82 17.64 -4.44 1.66
N LEU A 83 16.83 -3.89 0.75
CA LEU A 83 17.19 -3.72 -0.65
C LEU A 83 18.17 -2.57 -0.84
N LEU A 84 18.01 -1.46 -0.11
CA LEU A 84 18.94 -0.33 -0.16
C LEU A 84 20.34 -0.73 0.31
N ASP A 85 20.44 -1.49 1.41
CA ASP A 85 21.71 -2.01 1.91
C ASP A 85 22.37 -2.95 0.89
N ALA A 86 21.57 -3.75 0.15
CA ALA A 86 22.09 -4.62 -0.91
C ALA A 86 22.58 -3.83 -2.14
N LEU A 87 21.88 -2.77 -2.54
CA LEU A 87 22.31 -1.86 -3.61
C LEU A 87 23.61 -1.14 -3.24
N GLU A 88 23.69 -0.65 -2.00
CA GLU A 88 24.90 -0.03 -1.44
C GLU A 88 26.08 -1.01 -1.41
N ALA A 89 25.88 -2.23 -0.91
CA ALA A 89 26.93 -3.26 -0.84
C ALA A 89 27.45 -3.68 -2.23
N GLN A 90 26.63 -3.54 -3.28
CA GLN A 90 27.01 -3.76 -4.67
C GLN A 90 27.59 -2.52 -5.36
N HIS A 91 27.78 -1.42 -4.63
CA HIS A 91 28.25 -0.13 -5.13
C HIS A 91 27.40 0.40 -6.30
N LYS A 92 26.08 0.13 -6.26
CA LYS A 92 25.17 0.44 -7.36
C LYS A 92 24.57 1.82 -7.16
N PRO A 93 24.96 2.83 -7.97
CA PRO A 93 24.44 4.17 -7.80
C PRO A 93 22.94 4.21 -8.13
N VAL A 94 22.11 4.66 -7.20
CA VAL A 94 20.66 4.80 -7.40
C VAL A 94 20.12 6.03 -6.67
N ASP A 95 19.05 6.62 -7.21
CA ASP A 95 18.23 7.57 -6.48
C ASP A 95 16.92 6.88 -6.08
N TYR A 96 16.75 6.63 -4.80
CA TYR A 96 15.55 6.05 -4.19
C TYR A 96 14.60 7.16 -3.75
N TYR A 97 13.32 7.05 -4.12
CA TYR A 97 12.24 7.97 -3.78
C TYR A 97 11.15 7.24 -3.01
N ALA A 98 10.96 7.64 -1.75
CA ALA A 98 9.83 7.25 -0.92
C ALA A 98 8.62 8.13 -1.29
N LEU A 99 7.61 7.58 -1.96
CA LEU A 99 6.37 8.29 -2.27
C LEU A 99 5.34 8.05 -1.18
N ASP A 100 4.88 9.11 -0.53
CA ASP A 100 3.88 9.03 0.54
C ASP A 100 3.08 10.33 0.72
N LEU A 101 2.00 10.27 1.50
CA LEU A 101 1.02 11.34 1.68
C LEU A 101 1.36 12.32 2.81
N SER A 102 2.30 11.95 3.69
CA SER A 102 2.63 12.72 4.89
C SER A 102 4.07 13.20 4.89
N HIS A 103 4.26 14.53 4.87
CA HIS A 103 5.57 15.14 4.96
C HIS A 103 6.30 14.77 6.26
N SER A 104 5.62 14.82 7.40
CA SER A 104 6.20 14.48 8.70
C SER A 104 6.65 13.02 8.76
N GLU A 105 5.88 12.10 8.17
CA GLU A 105 6.25 10.68 8.12
C GLU A 105 7.39 10.42 7.13
N LEU A 106 7.44 11.11 5.98
CA LEU A 106 8.57 11.04 5.06
C LEU A 106 9.87 11.51 5.74
N GLU A 107 9.85 12.67 6.40
CA GLU A 107 11.01 13.19 7.13
C GLU A 107 11.48 12.23 8.24
N ARG A 108 10.54 11.72 9.04
CA ARG A 108 10.82 10.79 10.14
C ARG A 108 11.46 9.51 9.62
N THR A 109 10.80 8.83 8.69
CA THR A 109 11.21 7.49 8.25
C THR A 109 12.48 7.53 7.40
N LEU A 110 12.70 8.57 6.58
CA LEU A 110 13.96 8.77 5.87
C LEU A 110 15.11 9.05 6.82
N THR A 111 14.88 9.75 7.94
CA THR A 111 15.91 9.95 8.96
C THR A 111 16.29 8.62 9.63
N ASP A 112 15.31 7.75 9.89
CA ASP A 112 15.51 6.46 10.57
C ASP A 112 16.42 5.50 9.78
N ILE A 113 16.40 5.52 8.45
CA ILE A 113 17.27 4.66 7.62
C ILE A 113 18.72 5.16 7.51
N SER A 114 19.03 6.30 8.15
CA SER A 114 20.35 6.92 8.21
C SER A 114 20.99 7.12 6.82
N PRO A 115 20.46 7.98 5.95
CA PRO A 115 20.94 8.13 4.57
C PRO A 115 22.43 8.48 4.47
N SER A 116 23.00 9.09 5.52
CA SER A 116 24.44 9.36 5.61
C SER A 116 25.32 8.11 5.68
N SER A 117 24.77 6.91 5.90
CA SER A 117 25.50 5.65 5.79
C SER A 117 25.66 5.16 4.35
N PHE A 118 25.01 5.79 3.37
CA PHE A 118 25.06 5.39 1.97
C PHE A 118 25.97 6.29 1.13
N SER A 119 26.84 5.66 0.33
CA SER A 119 27.74 6.32 -0.62
C SER A 119 27.22 6.23 -2.06
N TYR A 120 26.44 5.19 -2.38
CA TYR A 120 25.92 4.92 -3.73
C TYR A 120 24.41 5.08 -3.80
N VAL A 121 23.70 4.85 -2.70
CA VAL A 121 22.25 5.07 -2.61
C VAL A 121 21.97 6.49 -2.11
N ARG A 122 21.15 7.25 -2.84
CA ARG A 122 20.59 8.53 -2.36
C ARG A 122 19.11 8.35 -2.07
N CYS A 123 18.66 8.79 -0.90
CA CYS A 123 17.26 8.66 -0.50
C CYS A 123 16.57 10.03 -0.53
N HIS A 124 15.38 10.08 -1.11
CA HIS A 124 14.59 11.28 -1.32
C HIS A 124 13.14 11.03 -0.88
N GLY A 125 12.48 12.07 -0.38
CA GLY A 125 11.03 12.05 -0.16
C GLY A 125 10.29 12.62 -1.36
N LEU A 126 9.20 11.97 -1.76
CA LEU A 126 8.29 12.45 -2.79
C LEU A 126 6.90 12.58 -2.14
N LEU A 127 6.50 13.81 -1.84
CA LEU A 127 5.21 14.07 -1.21
C LEU A 127 4.12 14.10 -2.28
N GLY A 128 3.16 13.19 -2.21
CA GLY A 128 2.04 13.18 -3.14
C GLY A 128 1.26 11.87 -3.18
N THR A 129 0.23 11.86 -4.00
CA THR A 129 -0.54 10.66 -4.35
C THR A 129 0.22 9.81 -5.37
N TYR A 130 -0.30 8.62 -5.67
CA TYR A 130 0.24 7.80 -6.75
C TYR A 130 0.15 8.48 -8.12
N ASP A 131 -0.89 9.29 -8.35
CA ASP A 131 -1.05 10.03 -9.61
C ASP A 131 -0.01 11.17 -9.72
N ASP A 132 0.31 11.83 -8.60
CA ASP A 132 1.39 12.82 -8.55
C ASP A 132 2.75 12.16 -8.83
N GLY A 133 3.01 10.99 -8.24
CA GLY A 133 4.22 10.21 -8.48
C GLY A 133 4.35 9.74 -9.93
N LEU A 134 3.25 9.30 -10.54
CA LEU A 134 3.19 8.96 -11.97
C LEU A 134 3.50 10.18 -12.84
N SER A 135 2.90 11.33 -12.54
CA SER A 135 3.13 12.58 -13.28
C SER A 135 4.59 13.02 -13.16
N TRP A 136 5.18 12.88 -11.98
CA TRP A 136 6.59 13.18 -11.73
C TRP A 136 7.55 12.27 -12.51
N LEU A 137 7.25 10.97 -12.60
CA LEU A 137 8.04 10.00 -13.38
C LEU A 137 8.10 10.30 -14.89
N GLN A 138 7.11 11.03 -15.40
CA GLN A 138 7.02 11.44 -16.81
C GLN A 138 7.78 12.74 -17.11
N ASP A 139 8.44 13.35 -16.11
CA ASP A 139 9.25 14.54 -16.32
C ASP A 139 10.35 14.28 -17.37
N PRO A 140 10.53 15.18 -18.36
CA PRO A 140 11.52 15.00 -19.42
C PRO A 140 12.96 14.74 -18.93
N SER A 141 13.33 15.23 -17.74
CA SER A 141 14.64 15.01 -17.14
C SER A 141 14.89 13.56 -16.70
N LEU A 142 13.84 12.74 -16.61
CA LEU A 142 13.92 11.34 -16.17
C LEU A 142 13.80 10.33 -17.33
N LEU A 143 13.49 10.76 -18.56
CA LEU A 143 13.18 9.85 -19.68
C LEU A 143 14.31 8.86 -20.00
N ASP A 144 15.56 9.33 -20.02
CA ASP A 144 16.72 8.49 -20.35
C ASP A 144 17.34 7.77 -19.13
N ARG A 145 16.69 7.88 -17.96
CA ARG A 145 17.11 7.15 -16.76
C ARG A 145 16.39 5.81 -16.65
N PRO A 146 17.11 4.70 -16.36
CA PRO A 146 16.48 3.45 -15.96
C PRO A 146 15.55 3.67 -14.76
N LYS A 147 14.41 2.97 -14.72
CA LYS A 147 13.42 3.15 -13.64
C LYS A 147 12.97 1.81 -13.07
N CYS A 148 12.77 1.78 -11.77
CA CYS A 148 12.19 0.65 -11.06
C CYS A 148 11.08 1.12 -10.13
N ILE A 149 9.90 0.53 -10.23
CA ILE A 149 8.77 0.78 -9.35
C ILE A 149 8.70 -0.32 -8.30
N LEU A 150 8.59 0.07 -7.04
CA LEU A 150 8.37 -0.85 -5.93
C LEU A 150 6.94 -0.68 -5.43
N SER A 151 6.19 -1.78 -5.38
CA SER A 151 4.88 -1.83 -4.73
C SER A 151 4.88 -2.97 -3.73
N LEU A 152 5.20 -2.64 -2.48
CA LEU A 152 5.41 -3.60 -1.40
C LEU A 152 4.20 -3.66 -0.46
N GLY A 153 4.17 -4.66 0.41
CA GLY A 153 3.16 -4.82 1.46
C GLY A 153 1.78 -5.27 0.96
N SER A 154 1.69 -5.77 -0.28
CA SER A 154 0.42 -6.15 -0.92
C SER A 154 -0.58 -4.99 -1.02
N THR A 155 -0.10 -3.75 -1.11
CA THR A 155 -0.92 -2.54 -1.22
C THR A 155 -1.85 -2.57 -2.44
N ILE A 156 -1.41 -3.14 -3.57
CA ILE A 156 -2.26 -3.32 -4.76
C ILE A 156 -3.47 -4.23 -4.52
N GLY A 157 -3.42 -5.07 -3.47
CA GLY A 157 -4.56 -5.85 -2.99
C GLY A 157 -5.70 -4.99 -2.43
N SER A 158 -5.53 -3.68 -2.33
CA SER A 158 -6.64 -2.76 -2.02
C SER A 158 -7.72 -2.72 -3.12
N SER A 159 -7.40 -3.24 -4.30
CA SER A 159 -8.26 -3.29 -5.48
C SER A 159 -8.50 -4.74 -5.95
N SER A 160 -9.50 -4.94 -6.81
CA SER A 160 -9.66 -6.20 -7.54
C SER A 160 -8.45 -6.47 -8.45
N ILE A 161 -8.32 -7.69 -8.97
CA ILE A 161 -7.27 -8.05 -9.94
C ILE A 161 -7.22 -7.06 -11.10
N SER A 162 -8.36 -6.77 -11.72
CA SER A 162 -8.47 -5.79 -12.81
C SER A 162 -8.09 -4.36 -12.38
N GLY A 163 -8.43 -3.95 -11.15
CA GLY A 163 -8.06 -2.64 -10.64
C GLY A 163 -6.57 -2.52 -10.33
N ALA A 164 -5.96 -3.59 -9.80
CA ALA A 164 -4.53 -3.68 -9.56
C ALA A 164 -3.73 -3.72 -10.87
N ALA A 165 -4.20 -4.49 -11.87
CA ALA A 165 -3.60 -4.51 -13.20
C ALA A 165 -3.66 -3.14 -13.87
N ASN A 166 -4.82 -2.48 -13.86
CA ASN A 166 -4.99 -1.12 -14.38
C ASN A 166 -4.12 -0.09 -13.63
N PHE A 167 -3.96 -0.25 -12.31
CA PHE A 167 -3.08 0.60 -11.54
C PHE A 167 -1.62 0.46 -11.99
N LEU A 168 -1.11 -0.76 -12.14
CA LEU A 168 0.27 -1.00 -12.58
C LEU A 168 0.49 -0.60 -14.04
N SER A 169 -0.48 -0.83 -14.92
CA SER A 169 -0.37 -0.48 -16.34
C SER A 169 -0.20 1.03 -16.57
N ASN A 170 -0.75 1.87 -15.69
CA ASN A 170 -0.54 3.32 -15.74
C ASN A 170 0.95 3.72 -15.63
N PHE A 171 1.77 2.92 -14.93
CA PHE A 171 3.20 3.18 -14.77
C PHE A 171 4.06 2.58 -15.88
N VAL A 172 3.53 1.66 -16.69
CA VAL A 172 4.28 0.94 -17.74
C VAL A 172 4.94 1.90 -18.72
N GLU A 173 4.21 2.91 -19.21
CA GLU A 173 4.79 3.90 -20.11
C GLU A 173 5.80 4.82 -19.41
N ALA A 174 5.56 5.16 -18.14
CA ALA A 174 6.43 6.06 -17.38
C ALA A 174 7.82 5.45 -17.08
N VAL A 175 7.89 4.12 -16.94
CA VAL A 175 9.16 3.42 -16.66
C VAL A 175 9.97 3.09 -17.90
N LYS A 176 9.41 3.23 -19.11
CA LYS A 176 10.15 2.98 -20.34
C LYS A 176 11.36 3.90 -20.43
N CYS A 177 12.45 3.32 -20.91
CA CYS A 177 13.71 4.02 -21.10
C CYS A 177 14.40 3.46 -22.34
N SER A 178 15.10 4.33 -23.08
CA SER A 178 15.88 3.93 -24.26
C SER A 178 17.11 3.07 -23.91
N THR A 179 17.57 3.14 -22.65
CA THR A 179 18.83 2.56 -22.18
C THR A 179 18.66 1.31 -21.32
N SER A 180 17.44 0.99 -20.88
CA SER A 180 17.14 -0.13 -19.98
C SER A 180 15.68 -0.55 -20.08
N GLN A 181 15.39 -1.81 -19.74
CA GLN A 181 14.02 -2.25 -19.47
C GLN A 181 13.49 -1.56 -18.21
N GLY A 182 12.21 -1.20 -18.23
CA GLY A 182 11.50 -0.71 -17.05
C GLY A 182 11.16 -1.88 -16.13
N MET A 183 11.40 -1.72 -14.84
CA MET A 183 11.28 -2.82 -13.87
C MET A 183 10.23 -2.53 -12.82
N PHE A 184 9.58 -3.59 -12.32
CA PHE A 184 8.72 -3.55 -11.15
C PHE A 184 9.14 -4.63 -10.16
N ILE A 185 9.11 -4.31 -8.87
CA ILE A 185 9.20 -5.28 -7.78
C ILE A 185 7.91 -5.17 -6.98
N VAL A 186 7.12 -6.23 -7.00
CA VAL A 186 5.76 -6.22 -6.45
C VAL A 186 5.61 -7.33 -5.41
N GLY A 187 5.25 -6.94 -4.19
CA GLY A 187 4.92 -7.84 -3.10
C GLY A 187 3.41 -8.06 -3.03
N VAL A 188 2.97 -9.32 -2.99
CA VAL A 188 1.56 -9.69 -3.05
C VAL A 188 1.25 -10.80 -2.05
N ASP A 189 0.17 -10.63 -1.29
CA ASP A 189 -0.33 -11.67 -0.40
C ASP A 189 -1.25 -12.66 -1.13
N GLY A 190 -0.83 -13.92 -1.21
CA GLY A 190 -1.59 -15.01 -1.84
C GLY A 190 -2.34 -15.92 -0.87
N CYS A 191 -2.37 -15.61 0.43
CA CYS A 191 -2.98 -16.49 1.43
C CYS A 191 -4.49 -16.64 1.23
N LYS A 192 -4.96 -17.87 1.04
CA LYS A 192 -6.40 -18.22 0.95
C LYS A 192 -6.97 -18.85 2.22
N ASP A 193 -6.15 -18.97 3.27
CA ASP A 193 -6.56 -19.45 4.59
C ASP A 193 -7.32 -18.33 5.31
N GLY A 194 -8.66 -18.44 5.30
CA GLY A 194 -9.55 -17.40 5.79
C GLY A 194 -9.35 -17.07 7.27
N ASP A 195 -8.98 -18.04 8.10
CA ASP A 195 -8.79 -17.81 9.54
C ASP A 195 -7.50 -17.01 9.77
N LYS A 196 -6.41 -17.37 9.09
CA LYS A 196 -5.14 -16.61 9.14
C LYS A 196 -5.33 -15.19 8.63
N VAL A 197 -6.02 -15.03 7.50
CA VAL A 197 -6.31 -13.70 6.95
C VAL A 197 -7.18 -12.92 7.92
N TRP A 198 -8.24 -13.51 8.47
CA TRP A 198 -9.12 -12.82 9.41
C TRP A 198 -8.35 -12.28 10.62
N HIS A 199 -7.52 -13.10 11.26
CA HIS A 199 -6.72 -12.66 12.41
C HIS A 199 -5.71 -11.55 12.08
N ALA A 200 -5.16 -11.54 10.86
CA ALA A 200 -4.27 -10.45 10.43
C ALA A 200 -4.95 -9.07 10.47
N TYR A 201 -6.26 -8.99 10.16
CA TYR A 201 -7.02 -7.74 10.15
C TYR A 201 -7.95 -7.59 11.38
N ASN A 202 -7.90 -8.53 12.32
CA ASN A 202 -8.73 -8.56 13.52
C ASN A 202 -7.88 -8.99 14.72
N ASP A 203 -6.77 -8.27 14.95
CA ASP A 203 -5.81 -8.56 16.00
C ASP A 203 -6.39 -8.35 17.41
N ASP A 204 -5.93 -9.18 18.37
CA ASP A 204 -6.44 -9.17 19.74
C ASP A 204 -6.09 -7.89 20.51
N LYS A 205 -5.04 -7.17 20.09
CA LYS A 205 -4.59 -5.93 20.72
C LYS A 205 -5.36 -4.69 20.23
N GLY A 206 -6.22 -4.86 19.23
CA GLY A 206 -7.06 -3.82 18.63
C GLY A 206 -6.27 -2.78 17.83
N CYS A 207 -5.08 -3.11 17.31
CA CYS A 207 -4.28 -2.24 16.46
C CYS A 207 -5.03 -1.90 15.17
N ASN A 208 -5.56 -2.91 14.47
CA ASN A 208 -6.36 -2.72 13.27
C ASN A 208 -7.68 -1.99 13.55
N TYR A 209 -8.34 -2.30 14.68
CA TYR A 209 -9.53 -1.56 15.11
C TYR A 209 -9.24 -0.05 15.22
N ARG A 210 -8.14 0.34 15.89
CA ARG A 210 -7.75 1.75 16.03
C ARG A 210 -7.46 2.41 14.69
N PHE A 211 -6.76 1.70 13.79
CA PHE A 211 -6.47 2.18 12.44
C PHE A 211 -7.75 2.46 11.63
N ILE A 212 -8.70 1.52 11.60
CA ILE A 212 -9.95 1.73 10.86
C ILE A 212 -10.82 2.80 11.54
N SER A 213 -10.91 2.83 12.87
CA SER A 213 -11.68 3.83 13.60
C SER A 213 -11.12 5.25 13.47
N ASN A 214 -9.82 5.41 13.21
CA ASN A 214 -9.19 6.73 12.99
C ASN A 214 -9.84 7.52 11.84
N ILE A 215 -10.42 6.81 10.86
CA ILE A 215 -11.11 7.42 9.72
C ILE A 215 -12.22 8.40 10.15
N LEU A 216 -12.90 8.15 11.29
CA LEU A 216 -13.97 9.00 11.81
C LEU A 216 -13.42 10.34 12.30
N GLN A 217 -12.29 10.31 13.01
CA GLN A 217 -11.63 11.53 13.47
C GLN A 217 -11.08 12.33 12.28
N ASN A 218 -10.52 11.64 11.29
CA ASN A 218 -10.02 12.31 10.09
C ASN A 218 -11.17 12.90 9.27
N ALA A 219 -12.30 12.20 9.17
CA ALA A 219 -13.51 12.70 8.54
C ALA A 219 -14.01 14.00 9.19
N ASN A 220 -14.12 14.06 10.53
CA ASN A 220 -14.51 15.30 11.23
C ASN A 220 -13.55 16.46 10.94
N ARG A 221 -12.23 16.20 10.94
CA ARG A 221 -11.24 17.23 10.59
C ARG A 221 -11.38 17.70 9.15
N CYS A 222 -11.59 16.77 8.21
CA CYS A 222 -11.82 17.12 6.81
C CYS A 222 -13.11 17.93 6.63
N LEU A 223 -14.17 17.63 7.39
CA LEU A 223 -15.46 18.34 7.34
C LEU A 223 -15.44 19.68 8.08
N GLU A 224 -14.48 19.90 8.98
CA GLU A 224 -14.38 21.06 9.88
C GLU A 224 -15.53 21.15 10.91
N TYR A 225 -16.21 20.04 11.19
CA TYR A 225 -17.19 19.89 12.28
C TYR A 225 -17.32 18.42 12.72
N ASP A 226 -17.92 18.20 13.89
CA ASP A 226 -18.11 16.87 14.46
C ASP A 226 -19.34 16.15 13.88
N ALA A 227 -19.20 15.60 12.68
CA ALA A 227 -20.22 14.79 12.01
C ALA A 227 -20.33 13.36 12.60
N PHE A 228 -19.20 12.82 13.07
CA PHE A 228 -19.08 11.45 13.55
C PHE A 228 -18.63 11.44 15.02
N ASN A 229 -19.44 10.85 15.91
CA ASN A 229 -19.03 10.55 17.28
C ASN A 229 -18.44 9.13 17.35
N PRO A 230 -17.13 8.93 17.62
CA PRO A 230 -16.50 7.61 17.61
C PRO A 230 -17.16 6.55 18.51
N GLU A 231 -17.80 6.93 19.62
CA GLU A 231 -18.48 5.98 20.51
C GLU A 231 -19.75 5.37 19.90
N GLU A 232 -20.22 5.92 18.78
CA GLU A 232 -21.39 5.42 18.05
C GLU A 232 -21.04 4.35 17.02
N TRP A 233 -19.75 4.02 16.88
CA TRP A 233 -19.25 3.15 15.82
C TRP A 233 -18.38 2.02 16.35
N THR A 234 -18.38 0.92 15.62
CA THR A 234 -17.45 -0.19 15.78
C THR A 234 -16.91 -0.62 14.43
N VAL A 235 -15.89 -1.47 14.42
CA VAL A 235 -15.27 -2.02 13.21
C VAL A 235 -15.68 -3.48 13.08
N ARG A 236 -16.08 -3.87 11.87
CA ARG A 236 -16.35 -5.27 11.53
C ARG A 236 -15.44 -5.70 10.38
N GLY A 237 -14.63 -6.72 10.62
CA GLY A 237 -13.84 -7.40 9.60
C GLY A 237 -14.53 -8.68 9.13
N GLN A 238 -14.49 -8.96 7.83
CA GLN A 238 -15.11 -10.14 7.24
C GLN A 238 -14.21 -10.74 6.15
N TRP A 239 -13.90 -12.03 6.28
CA TRP A 239 -13.33 -12.78 5.17
C TRP A 239 -14.43 -13.17 4.16
N ASN A 240 -14.24 -12.79 2.91
CA ASN A 240 -15.07 -13.20 1.78
C ASN A 240 -14.33 -14.28 0.98
N LYS A 241 -14.72 -15.55 1.19
CA LYS A 241 -14.10 -16.70 0.53
C LYS A 241 -14.28 -16.70 -0.99
N GLU A 242 -15.44 -16.28 -1.49
CA GLU A 242 -15.73 -16.26 -2.93
C GLU A 242 -14.87 -15.24 -3.68
N LYS A 243 -14.63 -14.07 -3.05
CA LYS A 243 -13.83 -12.99 -3.62
C LYS A 243 -12.36 -13.01 -3.18
N SER A 244 -11.96 -13.99 -2.36
CA SER A 244 -10.63 -14.10 -1.76
C SER A 244 -10.11 -12.78 -1.18
N ARG A 245 -10.90 -12.13 -0.32
CA ARG A 245 -10.53 -10.84 0.27
C ARG A 245 -11.07 -10.67 1.68
N HIS A 246 -10.40 -9.84 2.46
CA HIS A 246 -10.91 -9.34 3.73
C HIS A 246 -11.54 -7.96 3.54
N ASP A 247 -12.78 -7.79 3.95
CA ASP A 247 -13.53 -6.53 3.86
C ASP A 247 -13.66 -5.92 5.27
N GLN A 248 -13.42 -4.61 5.38
CA GLN A 248 -13.52 -3.87 6.64
C GLN A 248 -14.63 -2.82 6.56
N PHE A 249 -15.47 -2.79 7.60
CA PHE A 249 -16.63 -1.91 7.68
C PHE A 249 -16.62 -1.10 8.97
N LEU A 250 -17.09 0.15 8.88
CA LEU A 250 -17.60 0.89 10.03
C LEU A 250 -19.07 0.55 10.24
N VAL A 251 -19.45 0.23 11.47
CA VAL A 251 -20.81 -0.21 11.80
C VAL A 251 -21.34 0.60 12.97
N PRO A 252 -22.49 1.27 12.84
CA PRO A 252 -23.04 2.04 13.93
C PRO A 252 -23.66 1.08 14.98
N VAL A 253 -23.39 1.34 16.26
CA VAL A 253 -23.88 0.50 17.39
C VAL A 253 -25.30 0.84 17.83
N ARG A 254 -25.85 1.93 17.28
CA ARG A 254 -27.23 2.43 17.39
C ARG A 254 -27.62 3.12 16.08
N ASP A 255 -28.89 3.47 15.91
CA ASP A 255 -29.28 4.32 14.78
C ASP A 255 -28.61 5.69 14.92
N VAL A 256 -28.00 6.18 13.84
CA VAL A 256 -27.31 7.48 13.78
C VAL A 256 -27.80 8.32 12.60
N VAL A 257 -27.61 9.62 12.69
CA VAL A 257 -27.89 10.56 11.60
C VAL A 257 -26.62 11.35 11.31
N VAL A 258 -26.09 11.20 10.10
CA VAL A 258 -24.92 11.94 9.62
C VAL A 258 -25.38 12.76 8.42
N ASP A 259 -25.30 14.09 8.53
CA ASP A 259 -25.69 15.03 7.47
C ASP A 259 -27.09 14.78 6.88
N GLY A 260 -28.04 14.39 7.74
CA GLY A 260 -29.42 14.09 7.35
C GLY A 260 -29.65 12.67 6.82
N VAL A 261 -28.59 11.89 6.59
CA VAL A 261 -28.68 10.48 6.22
C VAL A 261 -28.86 9.62 7.46
N LYS A 262 -29.90 8.78 7.47
CA LYS A 262 -30.17 7.83 8.56
C LYS A 262 -29.46 6.52 8.28
N LEU A 263 -28.60 6.11 9.19
CA LEU A 263 -27.92 4.81 9.15
C LEU A 263 -28.44 3.95 10.29
N LYS A 264 -28.88 2.72 9.99
CA LYS A 264 -29.43 1.84 11.02
C LYS A 264 -28.33 1.12 11.76
N LYS A 265 -28.59 0.84 13.04
CA LYS A 265 -27.75 -0.04 13.85
C LYS A 265 -27.41 -1.31 13.07
N GLY A 266 -26.12 -1.62 12.96
CA GLY A 266 -25.64 -2.84 12.30
C GLY A 266 -25.44 -2.74 10.77
N GLU A 267 -25.88 -1.67 10.12
CA GLU A 267 -25.61 -1.41 8.70
C GLU A 267 -24.16 -0.99 8.52
N GLY A 268 -23.38 -1.81 7.81
CA GLY A 268 -21.94 -1.57 7.64
C GLY A 268 -21.65 -0.65 6.46
N LEU A 269 -20.86 0.38 6.71
CA LEU A 269 -20.29 1.27 5.69
C LEU A 269 -18.95 0.68 5.29
N PHE A 270 -18.79 0.34 4.01
CA PHE A 270 -17.55 -0.25 3.51
C PHE A 270 -16.41 0.76 3.61
N VAL A 271 -15.24 0.33 4.07
CA VAL A 271 -14.04 1.19 4.21
C VAL A 271 -12.97 0.77 3.22
N VAL A 272 -12.48 -0.45 3.36
CA VAL A 272 -11.35 -0.97 2.58
C VAL A 272 -11.46 -2.47 2.46
N SER A 273 -10.89 -3.01 1.38
CA SER A 273 -10.71 -4.44 1.17
C SER A 273 -9.24 -4.77 1.03
N SER A 274 -8.84 -5.97 1.45
CA SER A 274 -7.55 -6.55 1.10
C SER A 274 -7.77 -7.88 0.38
N HIS A 275 -7.69 -7.81 -0.94
CA HIS A 275 -7.68 -8.96 -1.84
C HIS A 275 -6.38 -9.76 -1.70
N LYS A 276 -6.52 -11.07 -1.89
CA LYS A 276 -5.44 -12.04 -1.84
C LYS A 276 -5.33 -12.69 -3.22
N PHE A 277 -4.16 -12.62 -3.82
CA PHE A 277 -3.94 -13.10 -5.19
C PHE A 277 -3.01 -14.31 -5.15
N ASP A 278 -3.56 -15.49 -5.43
CA ASP A 278 -2.74 -16.70 -5.60
C ASP A 278 -1.97 -16.67 -6.92
N GLU A 279 -1.36 -17.79 -7.30
CA GLU A 279 -0.51 -17.87 -8.48
C GLU A 279 -1.29 -17.62 -9.78
N ASP A 280 -2.49 -18.18 -9.91
CA ASP A 280 -3.35 -18.02 -11.07
C ASP A 280 -3.91 -16.58 -11.17
N ASP A 281 -4.25 -15.98 -10.03
CA ASP A 281 -4.66 -14.57 -9.95
C ASP A 281 -3.51 -13.64 -10.39
N GLN A 282 -2.29 -13.94 -9.94
CA GLN A 282 -1.09 -13.16 -10.26
C GLN A 282 -0.73 -13.25 -11.75
N GLU A 283 -0.78 -14.43 -12.37
CA GLU A 283 -0.51 -14.58 -13.81
C GLU A 283 -1.39 -13.65 -14.65
N LYS A 284 -2.72 -13.64 -14.38
CA LYS A 284 -3.67 -12.74 -15.04
C LYS A 284 -3.37 -11.28 -14.75
N LEU A 285 -3.05 -10.96 -13.49
CA LEU A 285 -2.75 -9.60 -13.07
C LEU A 285 -1.54 -9.03 -13.82
N TRP A 286 -0.47 -9.82 -14.00
CA TRP A 286 0.71 -9.40 -14.76
C TRP A 286 0.42 -9.27 -16.25
N GLU A 287 -0.30 -10.23 -16.84
CA GLU A 287 -0.70 -10.19 -18.25
C GLU A 287 -1.56 -8.95 -18.55
N ASP A 288 -2.61 -8.71 -17.77
CA ASP A 288 -3.53 -7.57 -17.94
C ASP A 288 -2.82 -6.23 -17.68
N ALA A 289 -1.77 -6.21 -16.86
CA ALA A 289 -0.95 -5.03 -16.63
C ALA A 289 0.04 -4.75 -17.77
N GLY A 290 0.26 -5.69 -18.69
CA GLY A 290 1.30 -5.61 -19.72
C GLY A 290 2.71 -5.83 -19.17
N LEU A 291 2.84 -6.65 -18.12
CA LEU A 291 4.09 -6.94 -17.43
C LEU A 291 4.50 -8.41 -17.59
N GLN A 292 5.80 -8.65 -17.78
CA GLN A 292 6.36 -9.99 -17.91
C GLN A 292 7.04 -10.42 -16.61
N LEU A 293 6.67 -11.61 -16.10
CA LEU A 293 7.29 -12.19 -14.91
C LEU A 293 8.71 -12.69 -15.20
N GLN A 294 9.68 -12.11 -14.52
CA GLN A 294 11.10 -12.47 -14.63
C GLN A 294 11.52 -13.46 -13.54
N SER A 295 11.11 -13.19 -12.30
CA SER A 295 11.36 -14.06 -11.15
C SER A 295 10.30 -13.85 -10.07
N CYS A 296 10.09 -14.88 -9.25
CA CYS A 296 9.14 -14.85 -8.14
C CYS A 296 9.63 -15.74 -7.01
N TRP A 297 9.60 -15.21 -5.78
CA TRP A 297 9.85 -15.98 -4.56
C TRP A 297 8.61 -15.95 -3.69
N ARG A 298 8.38 -17.04 -2.93
CA ARG A 298 7.20 -17.20 -2.10
C ARG A 298 7.55 -17.75 -0.72
N THR A 299 6.84 -17.28 0.28
CA THR A 299 6.90 -17.84 1.64
C THR A 299 5.93 -19.02 1.79
N GLU A 300 6.30 -19.95 2.66
CA GLU A 300 5.40 -21.00 3.15
C GLU A 300 5.16 -20.80 4.65
N PRO A 301 3.94 -21.04 5.18
CA PRO A 301 2.73 -21.48 4.48
C PRO A 301 1.87 -20.33 3.95
N HIS A 302 2.32 -19.08 4.07
CA HIS A 302 1.49 -17.90 3.85
C HIS A 302 1.30 -17.52 2.37
N LYS A 303 2.11 -18.09 1.46
CA LYS A 303 2.03 -17.84 0.01
C LYS A 303 2.16 -16.35 -0.35
N TYR A 304 2.82 -15.56 0.50
CA TYR A 304 3.21 -14.20 0.15
C TYR A 304 4.29 -14.27 -0.93
N SER A 305 4.10 -13.56 -2.03
CA SER A 305 5.04 -13.52 -3.15
C SER A 305 5.77 -12.19 -3.24
N LEU A 306 7.01 -12.24 -3.73
CA LEU A 306 7.77 -11.09 -4.17
C LEU A 306 8.19 -11.35 -5.62
N SER A 307 7.67 -10.54 -6.55
CA SER A 307 7.82 -10.76 -7.99
C SER A 307 8.64 -9.64 -8.62
N VAL A 308 9.56 -10.00 -9.50
CA VAL A 308 10.26 -9.08 -10.39
C VAL A 308 9.61 -9.15 -11.76
N LEU A 309 9.19 -8.01 -12.27
CA LEU A 309 8.50 -7.89 -13.54
C LEU A 309 9.23 -6.87 -14.42
N SER A 310 9.11 -7.03 -15.73
CA SER A 310 9.61 -6.07 -16.72
C SER A 310 8.51 -5.63 -17.69
N VAL A 311 8.70 -4.44 -18.27
CA VAL A 311 7.96 -3.95 -19.44
C VAL A 311 8.52 -4.53 -20.73
#